data_AF-A0AAU4BGG3-F1
#
_entry.id   AF-A0AAU4BGG3-F1
#
_cell.length_a   1.000
_cell.length_b   1.000
_cell.length_c   1.000
_cell.angle_alpha   90.00
_cell.angle_beta   90.00
_cell.angle_gamma   90.00
#
_symmetry.space_group_name_H-M   'P 1'
#
loop_
_entity.id
_entity.type
_entity.pdbx_description
1 polymer ?
#
loop_
_entity_poly.entity_id
_entity_poly.type
_entity_poly.pdbx_seq_one_letter_code
_entity_poly.pdbx_strand_id
1 'polypeptide(L)'
;MKDTFGAVDIHLGEGSRFACHTYPGHPDAGPILTISAADLTFALSNRSRGAVEAGDVANARRLLEVVTRFTAEVERLHALNAESADPAQDAAA
;
A
#
# COMPACT_ATOMS: atom_id res chain seq x y z
N MET A 1 0.94 -26.12 16.38
CA MET A 1 0.22 -24.82 16.41
C MET A 1 -0.74 -24.83 15.24
N LYS A 2 -2.03 -24.54 15.44
CA LYS A 2 -2.97 -24.37 14.33
C LYS A 2 -2.61 -23.06 13.63
N ASP A 3 -2.33 -23.11 12.33
CA ASP A 3 -2.21 -21.92 11.51
C ASP A 3 -3.57 -21.20 11.50
N THR A 4 -3.70 -20.18 12.33
CA THR A 4 -4.88 -19.32 12.31
C THR A 4 -4.69 -18.29 11.21
N PHE A 5 -5.46 -18.44 10.13
CA PHE A 5 -5.57 -17.45 9.07
C PHE A 5 -6.48 -16.31 9.55
N GLY A 6 -5.98 -15.07 9.45
CA GLY A 6 -6.76 -13.86 9.63
C GLY A 6 -6.45 -12.92 8.47
N ALA A 7 -7.49 -12.34 7.88
CA ALA A 7 -7.38 -11.33 6.84
C ALA A 7 -8.02 -10.03 7.33
N VAL A 8 -7.41 -8.91 6.95
CA VAL A 8 -7.97 -7.57 7.14
C VAL A 8 -7.92 -6.90 5.78
N ASP A 9 -9.08 -6.59 5.23
CA ASP A 9 -9.21 -5.93 3.94
C ASP A 9 -9.61 -4.46 4.15
N ILE A 10 -8.88 -3.55 3.50
CA ILE A 10 -9.11 -2.11 3.59
C ILE A 10 -9.42 -1.60 2.19
N HIS A 11 -10.60 -1.01 2.04
CA HIS A 11 -11.01 -0.37 0.79
C HIS A 11 -10.53 1.07 0.81
N LEU A 12 -9.66 1.41 -0.14
CA LEU A 12 -9.12 2.75 -0.30
C LEU A 12 -10.10 3.59 -1.14
N GLY A 13 -10.66 4.62 -0.52
CA GLY A 13 -11.51 5.61 -1.18
C GLY A 13 -10.87 6.99 -1.23
N GLU A 14 -11.61 7.96 -1.76
CA GLU A 14 -11.24 9.38 -1.67
C GLU A 14 -11.00 9.77 -0.20
N GLY A 15 -9.92 10.52 0.06
CA GLY A 15 -9.50 10.88 1.41
C GLY A 15 -8.66 9.84 2.16
N SER A 16 -8.36 8.68 1.55
CA SER A 16 -7.37 7.75 2.11
C SER A 16 -5.99 8.41 2.19
N ARG A 17 -5.26 8.17 3.29
CA ARG A 17 -3.95 8.77 3.54
C ARG A 17 -2.88 7.70 3.76
N PHE A 18 -1.72 7.93 3.18
CA PHE A 18 -0.51 7.14 3.37
C PHE A 18 0.55 8.02 4.02
N ALA A 19 1.22 7.52 5.06
CA ALA A 19 2.32 8.23 5.69
C ALA A 19 3.40 7.27 6.16
N CYS A 20 4.66 7.70 6.08
CA CYS A 20 5.79 7.02 6.70
C CYS A 20 6.31 7.91 7.83
N HIS A 21 6.15 7.46 9.06
CA HIS A 21 6.64 8.15 10.24
C HIS A 21 8.06 7.67 10.55
N THR A 22 8.98 8.62 10.67
CA THR A 22 10.37 8.37 11.04
C THR A 22 10.68 9.08 12.37
N TYR A 23 11.67 8.57 13.10
CA TYR A 23 12.00 9.06 14.44
C TYR A 23 13.49 9.43 14.57
N PRO A 24 13.93 10.55 13.98
CA PRO A 24 15.36 10.90 13.95
C PRO A 24 16.00 11.07 15.34
N GLY A 25 15.21 11.42 16.37
CA GLY A 25 15.67 11.55 17.75
C GLY A 25 15.76 10.22 18.53
N HIS A 26 15.35 9.10 17.93
CA HIS A 26 15.31 7.79 18.56
C HIS A 26 15.99 6.77 17.63
N PRO A 27 17.32 6.58 17.71
CA PRO A 27 18.07 5.75 16.77
C PRO A 27 17.65 4.27 16.80
N ASP A 28 17.09 3.83 17.91
CA ASP A 28 16.58 2.47 18.08
C ASP A 28 15.11 2.31 17.63
N ALA A 29 14.49 3.33 17.01
CA ALA A 29 13.11 3.26 16.57
C ALA A 29 13.01 3.09 15.05
N GLY A 30 12.41 1.99 14.62
CA GLY A 30 12.10 1.72 13.21
C GLY A 30 11.00 2.63 12.66
N PRO A 31 10.93 2.84 11.33
CA PRO A 31 9.85 3.61 10.72
C PRO A 31 8.52 2.87 10.82
N ILE A 32 7.42 3.62 10.75
CA ILE A 32 6.06 3.07 10.68
C ILE A 32 5.39 3.58 9.42
N LEU A 33 4.90 2.65 8.60
CA LEU A 33 3.99 2.95 7.51
C LEU A 33 2.57 2.92 8.05
N THR A 34 1.81 4.00 7.87
CA THR A 34 0.40 4.07 8.22
C THR A 34 -0.46 4.27 6.97
N ILE A 35 -1.54 3.50 6.89
CA ILE A 35 -2.59 3.63 5.90
C ILE A 35 -3.87 3.95 6.67
N SER A 36 -4.46 5.11 6.41
CA SER A 36 -5.70 5.55 7.03
C SER A 36 -6.79 5.66 5.98
N ALA A 37 -7.94 5.06 6.24
CA ALA A 37 -9.14 5.16 5.41
C ALA A 37 -10.36 5.26 6.32
N ALA A 38 -11.15 6.33 6.16
CA ALA A 38 -12.19 6.71 7.11
C ALA A 38 -11.65 6.70 8.58
N ASP A 39 -12.32 5.99 9.48
CA ASP A 39 -11.95 5.89 10.90
C ASP A 39 -10.98 4.74 11.20
N LEU A 40 -10.49 4.03 10.17
CA LEU A 40 -9.55 2.92 10.33
C LEU A 40 -8.13 3.38 10.01
N THR A 41 -7.18 3.04 10.89
CA THR A 41 -5.74 3.19 10.63
C THR A 41 -5.04 1.85 10.78
N PHE A 42 -4.40 1.41 9.71
CA PHE A 42 -3.50 0.28 9.67
C PHE A 42 -2.05 0.77 9.80
N ALA A 43 -1.29 0.15 10.70
CA ALA A 43 0.12 0.48 10.92
C ALA A 43 0.99 -0.76 10.69
N LEU A 44 2.00 -0.60 9.85
CA LEU A 44 3.03 -1.60 9.60
C LEU A 44 4.36 -1.11 10.17
N SER A 45 4.97 -1.92 11.03
CA SER A 45 6.29 -1.67 11.61
C SER A 45 7.10 -2.97 11.66
N ASN A 46 8.42 -2.87 11.88
CA ASN A 46 9.24 -4.03 12.19
C ASN A 46 8.83 -4.67 13.53
N ARG A 47 9.23 -5.93 13.73
CA ARG A 47 8.72 -6.83 14.80
C ARG A 47 8.76 -6.22 16.20
N SER A 48 9.81 -5.48 16.52
CA SER A 48 10.04 -4.92 17.86
C SER A 48 9.76 -3.43 17.95
N ARG A 49 9.40 -2.77 16.83
CA ARG A 49 9.55 -1.30 16.67
C ARG A 49 10.94 -0.78 17.03
N GLY A 50 11.91 -1.69 17.08
CA GLY A 50 13.29 -1.45 17.47
C GLY A 50 14.15 -1.05 16.27
N ALA A 51 15.46 -1.15 16.45
CA ALA A 51 16.43 -0.89 15.39
C ALA A 51 16.12 -1.74 14.14
N VAL A 52 16.32 -1.14 12.96
CA VAL A 52 16.06 -1.80 11.67
C VAL A 52 17.18 -2.78 11.36
N GLU A 53 16.83 -4.04 11.16
CA GLU A 53 17.79 -5.10 10.82
C GLU A 53 17.77 -5.44 9.32
N ALA A 54 18.74 -6.24 8.86
CA ALA A 54 18.84 -6.65 7.45
C ALA A 54 17.58 -7.37 6.95
N GLY A 55 16.92 -8.16 7.81
CA GLY A 55 15.66 -8.83 7.49
C GLY A 55 14.51 -7.85 7.25
N ASP A 56 14.46 -6.76 8.02
CA ASP A 56 13.45 -5.71 7.85
C ASP A 56 13.63 -5.00 6.50
N VAL A 57 14.88 -4.70 6.11
CA VAL A 57 15.20 -4.12 4.81
C VAL A 57 14.76 -5.04 3.67
N ALA A 58 15.01 -6.35 3.79
CA ALA A 58 14.58 -7.32 2.79
C ALA A 58 13.05 -7.37 2.67
N ASN A 59 12.32 -7.33 3.78
CA ASN A 59 10.86 -7.30 3.78
C ASN A 59 10.31 -6.00 3.18
N ALA A 60 10.89 -4.84 3.53
CA ALA A 60 10.50 -3.55 2.97
C ALA A 60 10.70 -3.50 1.44
N ARG A 61 11.79 -4.08 0.93
CA ARG A 61 12.03 -4.19 -0.52
C ARG A 61 11.01 -5.07 -1.22
N ARG A 62 10.63 -6.20 -0.63
CA ARG A 62 9.56 -7.06 -1.17
C ARG A 62 8.21 -6.35 -1.18
N LEU A 63 7.90 -5.60 -0.12
CA LEU A 63 6.69 -4.77 -0.08
C LEU A 63 6.69 -3.75 -1.21
N LEU A 64 7.80 -3.02 -1.39
CA LEU A 64 7.95 -2.05 -2.48
C LEU A 64 7.70 -2.70 -3.84
N GLU A 65 8.32 -3.85 -4.10
CA GLU A 65 8.15 -4.58 -5.36
C GLU A 65 6.68 -4.89 -5.66
N VAL A 66 5.93 -5.40 -4.66
CA VAL A 66 4.51 -5.74 -4.83
C VAL A 66 3.66 -4.48 -5.02
N VAL A 67 3.90 -3.42 -4.23
CA VAL A 67 3.17 -2.16 -4.35
C VAL A 67 3.43 -1.50 -5.70
N THR A 68 4.67 -1.49 -6.19
CA THR A 68 5.00 -0.95 -7.52
C THR A 68 4.27 -1.69 -8.63
N ARG A 69 4.21 -3.02 -8.57
CA ARG A 69 3.45 -3.83 -9.55
C ARG A 69 1.96 -3.52 -9.48
N PHE A 70 1.40 -3.41 -8.28
CA PHE A 70 0.01 -3.02 -8.08
C PHE A 70 -0.29 -1.64 -8.67
N THR A 71 0.57 -0.64 -8.43
CA THR A 71 0.43 0.72 -8.99
C THR A 71 0.39 0.69 -10.51
N ALA A 72 1.36 0.00 -11.14
CA ALA A 72 1.42 -0.10 -12.60
C ALA A 72 0.16 -0.74 -13.20
N GLU A 73 -0.41 -1.75 -12.52
CA GLU A 73 -1.64 -2.40 -12.98
C GLU A 73 -2.88 -1.51 -12.82
N VAL A 74 -2.97 -0.74 -11.73
CA VAL A 74 -4.04 0.26 -11.54
C VAL A 74 -3.99 1.32 -12.65
N GLU A 75 -2.79 1.82 -12.97
CA GLU A 75 -2.59 2.79 -14.06
C GLU A 75 -2.99 2.21 -15.42
N ARG A 76 -2.56 0.98 -15.72
CA ARG A 76 -2.92 0.28 -16.96
C ARG A 76 -4.42 0.10 -17.11
N LEU A 77 -5.10 -0.34 -16.04
CA LEU A 77 -6.55 -0.52 -16.03
C LEU A 77 -7.29 0.82 -16.14
N HIS A 78 -6.79 1.87 -15.51
CA HIS A 78 -7.35 3.22 -15.64
C HIS A 78 -7.28 3.72 -17.09
N ALA A 79 -6.14 3.56 -17.76
CA ALA A 79 -5.96 3.94 -19.17
C ALA A 79 -6.93 3.18 -20.08
N LEU A 80 -7.06 1.85 -19.90
CA LEU A 80 -7.98 1.02 -20.69
C LEU A 80 -9.46 1.44 -20.52
N ASN A 81 -9.84 1.80 -19.29
CA ASN A 81 -11.20 2.27 -19.01
C ASN A 81 -11.48 3.65 -19.62
N ALA A 82 -10.47 4.52 -19.70
CA ALA A 82 -10.61 5.83 -20.34
C ALA A 82 -10.78 5.71 -21.86
N GLU A 83 -10.05 4.79 -22.51
CA GLU A 83 -10.18 4.52 -23.95
C GLU A 83 -11.55 3.95 -24.32
N SER A 84 -12.12 3.09 -23.46
CA SER A 84 -13.43 2.46 -23.68
C SER A 84 -14.61 3.43 -23.49
N ALA A 85 -14.36 4.61 -22.89
CA ALA A 85 -15.39 5.62 -22.60
C ALA A 85 -15.49 6.72 -23.67
N ASP A 86 -14.69 6.68 -24.74
CA ASP A 86 -14.73 7.65 -25.84
C ASP A 86 -15.93 7.36 -26.78
N PRO A 87 -16.95 8.25 -26.85
CA PRO A 87 -18.20 8.02 -27.58
C PRO A 87 -18.05 8.10 -29.12
N ALA A 88 -16.84 8.28 -29.65
CA ALA A 88 -16.60 8.32 -31.09
C ALA A 88 -16.90 7.00 -31.82
N GLN A 89 -17.08 5.88 -31.10
CA GLN A 89 -17.31 4.56 -31.70
C GLN A 89 -18.79 4.15 -31.77
N ASP A 90 -19.72 4.87 -31.12
CA ASP A 90 -21.16 4.55 -31.10
C ASP A 90 -21.98 5.40 -32.09
N ALA A 91 -21.33 6.29 -32.84
CA ALA A 91 -21.97 7.12 -33.87
C ALA A 91 -21.97 6.49 -35.28
N ALA A 92 -21.58 5.22 -35.42
CA ALA A 92 -21.44 4.53 -36.72
C ALA A 92 -22.18 3.18 -36.82
N ALA A 93 -23.13 2.89 -35.93
CA ALA A 93 -24.00 1.72 -36.01
C ALA A 93 -25.43 2.10 -36.43
#